data_AF-A0A954NS29-F1
#
_entry.id   AF-A0A954NS29-F1
#
_cell.length_a   1.000
_cell.length_b   1.000
_cell.length_c   1.000
_cell.angle_alpha   90.00
_cell.angle_beta   90.00
_cell.angle_gamma   90.00
#
_symmetry.space_group_name_H-M   'P 1'
#
loop_
_entity.id
_entity.type
_entity.pdbx_description
1 polymer ?
#
loop_
_entity_poly.entity_id
_entity_poly.type
_entity_poly.pdbx_seq_one_letter_code
_entity_poly.pdbx_strand_id
1 'polypeptide(L)'
;LGELCVWMYGSKRQSRPPVVQTQSPDLWHLNDVLKSREATAALRDDNDLENAYQISRPQNAVFEEALLRAKRDLTRARGTLTTGYDGSEELLRIAGDVADLADDVYREMERKRRPPRKRKTTE
;
A
#
# COMPACT_ATOMS: atom_id res chain seq x y z
N LEU A 1 4.27 -28.74 -5.97
CA LEU A 1 3.83 -28.21 -7.28
C LEU A 1 2.32 -28.23 -7.51
N GLY A 2 1.58 -29.23 -7.00
CA GLY A 2 0.14 -29.36 -7.30
C GLY A 2 -0.70 -28.11 -7.00
N GLU A 3 -0.48 -27.47 -5.85
CA GLU A 3 -1.22 -26.26 -5.45
C GLU A 3 -0.99 -25.07 -6.39
N LEU A 4 0.28 -24.82 -6.79
CA LEU A 4 0.63 -23.79 -7.76
C LEU A 4 -0.06 -24.03 -9.12
N CYS A 5 -0.12 -25.28 -9.59
CA CYS A 5 -0.83 -25.63 -10.82
C CYS A 5 -2.34 -25.36 -10.70
N VAL A 6 -2.94 -25.61 -9.52
CA VAL A 6 -4.35 -25.28 -9.26
C VAL A 6 -4.57 -23.76 -9.29
N TRP A 7 -3.64 -22.96 -8.77
CA TRP A 7 -3.77 -21.50 -8.82
C TRP A 7 -3.61 -20.93 -10.23
N MET A 8 -2.70 -21.46 -11.04
CA MET A 8 -2.47 -20.97 -12.40
C MET A 8 -3.52 -21.46 -13.40
N TYR A 9 -4.01 -22.69 -13.27
CA TYR A 9 -4.85 -23.33 -14.30
C TYR A 9 -6.21 -23.81 -13.78
N GLY A 10 -6.47 -23.70 -12.48
CA GLY A 10 -7.65 -24.27 -11.85
C GLY A 10 -7.58 -25.79 -11.73
N SER A 11 -8.64 -26.36 -11.20
CA SER A 11 -8.82 -27.81 -11.11
C SER A 11 -10.28 -28.17 -11.31
N LYS A 12 -10.58 -28.81 -12.46
CA LYS A 12 -11.92 -29.36 -12.74
C LYS A 12 -12.30 -30.46 -11.73
N ARG A 13 -11.32 -31.26 -11.27
CA ARG A 13 -11.54 -32.32 -10.28
C ARG A 13 -11.96 -31.78 -8.91
N GLN A 14 -11.47 -30.59 -8.55
CA GLN A 14 -11.76 -29.94 -7.27
C GLN A 14 -12.76 -28.78 -7.42
N SER A 15 -13.35 -28.60 -8.61
CA SER A 15 -14.21 -27.46 -8.96
C SER A 15 -13.64 -26.08 -8.58
N ARG A 16 -12.31 -25.93 -8.64
CA ARG A 16 -11.63 -24.67 -8.30
C ARG A 16 -11.26 -23.90 -9.57
N PRO A 17 -11.74 -22.66 -9.77
CA PRO A 17 -11.28 -21.82 -10.85
C PRO A 17 -9.83 -21.37 -10.61
N PRO A 18 -9.06 -21.07 -11.67
CA PRO A 18 -7.75 -20.44 -11.52
C PRO A 18 -7.89 -19.06 -10.87
N VAL A 19 -6.90 -18.69 -10.05
CA VAL A 19 -6.78 -17.32 -9.52
C VAL A 19 -6.05 -16.40 -10.49
N VAL A 20 -5.21 -16.95 -11.36
CA VAL A 20 -4.59 -16.22 -12.46
C VAL A 20 -5.57 -16.15 -13.63
N GLN A 21 -6.03 -14.94 -13.96
CA GLN A 21 -6.93 -14.68 -15.08
C GLN A 21 -6.17 -14.10 -16.29
N THR A 22 -5.11 -13.35 -16.03
CA THR A 22 -4.27 -12.66 -17.04
C THR A 22 -2.79 -12.98 -16.81
N GLN A 23 -1.99 -13.22 -17.86
CA GLN A 23 -0.57 -13.54 -17.67
C GLN A 23 0.23 -12.43 -16.96
N SER A 24 -0.08 -11.16 -17.23
CA SER A 24 0.43 -10.02 -16.44
C SER A 24 -0.74 -9.06 -16.26
N PRO A 25 -1.02 -8.57 -15.04
CA PRO A 25 -0.16 -8.55 -13.85
C PRO A 25 -0.21 -9.79 -12.92
N ASP A 26 -1.16 -10.71 -13.10
CA ASP A 26 -1.48 -11.73 -12.08
C ASP A 26 -0.33 -12.70 -11.76
N LEU A 27 0.54 -13.05 -12.72
CA LEU A 27 1.71 -13.89 -12.44
C LEU A 27 2.72 -13.19 -11.52
N TRP A 28 2.85 -11.87 -11.63
CA TRP A 28 3.69 -11.07 -10.74
C TRP A 28 3.09 -11.02 -9.34
N HIS A 29 1.78 -10.77 -9.25
CA HIS A 29 1.07 -10.76 -7.98
C HIS A 29 1.18 -12.11 -7.27
N LEU A 30 0.96 -13.22 -7.98
CA LEU A 30 1.09 -14.56 -7.42
C LEU A 30 2.52 -14.84 -6.95
N ASN A 31 3.54 -14.44 -7.71
CA ASN A 31 4.93 -14.59 -7.31
C ASN A 31 5.25 -13.84 -6.00
N ASP A 32 4.69 -12.65 -5.81
CA ASP A 32 4.90 -11.87 -4.58
C ASP A 32 4.11 -12.43 -3.39
N VAL A 33 2.88 -12.91 -3.62
CA VAL A 33 2.08 -13.64 -2.62
C VAL A 33 2.82 -14.86 -2.08
N LEU A 34 3.42 -15.67 -2.96
CA LEU A 34 4.12 -16.91 -2.58
C LEU A 34 5.39 -16.66 -1.76
N LYS A 35 5.93 -15.44 -1.74
CA LYS A 35 7.07 -15.05 -0.88
C LYS A 35 6.63 -14.71 0.55
N SER A 36 5.34 -14.49 0.80
CA SER A 36 4.79 -14.19 2.13
C SER A 36 3.91 -15.34 2.63
N ARG A 37 4.26 -15.91 3.80
CA ARG A 37 3.47 -16.99 4.42
C ARG A 37 2.05 -16.55 4.75
N GLU A 38 1.88 -15.31 5.17
CA GLU A 38 0.59 -14.72 5.53
C GLU A 38 -0.28 -14.51 4.29
N ALA A 39 0.28 -13.91 3.24
CA ALA A 39 -0.42 -13.74 1.96
C ALA A 39 -0.79 -15.08 1.32
N THR A 40 0.11 -16.07 1.41
CA THR A 40 -0.17 -17.44 0.94
C THR A 40 -1.30 -18.10 1.73
N ALA A 41 -1.39 -17.85 3.04
CA ALA A 41 -2.49 -18.34 3.85
C ALA A 41 -3.82 -17.69 3.45
N ALA A 42 -3.83 -16.36 3.28
CA ALA A 42 -5.00 -15.64 2.78
C ALA A 42 -5.49 -16.20 1.44
N LEU A 43 -4.58 -16.35 0.45
CA LEU A 43 -4.92 -16.92 -0.86
C LEU A 43 -5.54 -18.32 -0.79
N ARG A 44 -5.17 -19.13 0.21
CA ARG A 44 -5.76 -20.47 0.41
C ARG A 44 -7.18 -20.41 0.95
N ASP A 45 -7.47 -19.40 1.76
CA ASP A 45 -8.73 -19.25 2.48
C ASP A 45 -9.81 -18.62 1.60
N ASP A 46 -9.47 -17.55 0.86
CA ASP A 46 -10.43 -16.74 0.10
C ASP A 46 -10.32 -16.92 -1.43
N ASN A 47 -9.20 -17.49 -1.92
CA ASN A 47 -8.91 -17.63 -3.35
C ASN A 47 -8.98 -16.27 -4.09
N ASP A 48 -8.66 -15.17 -3.41
CA ASP A 48 -8.60 -13.82 -3.95
C ASP A 48 -7.14 -13.37 -4.08
N LEU A 49 -6.66 -13.35 -5.33
CA LEU A 49 -5.28 -12.99 -5.64
C LEU A 49 -4.97 -11.52 -5.32
N GLU A 50 -5.93 -10.62 -5.49
CA GLU A 50 -5.71 -9.20 -5.26
C GLU A 50 -5.62 -8.94 -3.75
N ASN A 51 -6.52 -9.52 -2.96
CA ASN A 51 -6.46 -9.42 -1.50
C ASN A 51 -5.15 -10.00 -0.95
N ALA A 52 -4.79 -11.21 -1.36
CA ALA A 52 -3.53 -11.83 -0.97
C ALA A 52 -2.31 -10.98 -1.39
N TYR A 53 -2.36 -10.39 -2.60
CA TYR A 53 -1.29 -9.53 -3.08
C TYR A 53 -1.11 -8.29 -2.20
N GLN A 54 -2.19 -7.62 -1.78
CA GLN A 54 -2.11 -6.48 -0.85
C GLN A 54 -1.43 -6.87 0.47
N ILE A 55 -1.73 -8.05 1.02
CA ILE A 55 -1.09 -8.59 2.22
C ILE A 55 0.41 -8.88 2.01
N SER A 56 0.80 -9.27 0.79
CA SER A 56 2.19 -9.60 0.46
C SER A 56 3.10 -8.37 0.34
N ARG A 57 2.52 -7.17 0.18
CA ARG A 57 3.30 -5.97 -0.12
C ARG A 57 4.17 -5.57 1.08
N PRO A 58 5.48 -5.35 0.88
CA PRO A 58 6.34 -4.94 1.97
C PRO A 58 6.00 -3.49 2.37
N GLN A 59 5.87 -3.24 3.68
CA GLN A 59 5.34 -1.98 4.23
C GLN A 59 6.12 -0.74 3.76
N ASN A 60 7.43 -0.88 3.50
CA ASN A 60 8.26 0.19 2.96
C ASN A 60 7.83 0.62 1.55
N ALA A 61 7.50 -0.33 0.66
CA ALA A 61 7.04 -0.05 -0.69
C ALA A 61 5.64 0.57 -0.70
N VAL A 62 4.74 0.10 0.19
CA VAL A 62 3.40 0.70 0.38
C VAL A 62 3.53 2.15 0.84
N PHE A 63 4.41 2.40 1.82
CA PHE A 63 4.66 3.74 2.35
C PHE A 63 5.24 4.69 1.29
N GLU A 64 6.24 4.22 0.52
CA GLU A 64 6.85 5.00 -0.55
C GLU A 64 5.83 5.38 -1.63
N GLU A 65 5.03 4.41 -2.11
CA GLU A 65 4.00 4.67 -3.11
C GLU A 65 2.95 5.66 -2.60
N ALA A 66 2.49 5.50 -1.36
CA ALA A 66 1.52 6.39 -0.73
C ALA A 66 2.04 7.84 -0.66
N LEU A 67 3.31 8.04 -0.25
CA LEU A 67 3.94 9.36 -0.23
C LEU A 67 4.04 9.99 -1.62
N LEU A 68 4.46 9.21 -2.63
CA LEU A 68 4.55 9.69 -4.01
C LEU A 68 3.17 10.06 -4.57
N ARG A 69 2.13 9.29 -4.24
CA ARG A 69 0.75 9.58 -4.64
C ARG A 69 0.24 10.86 -3.97
N ALA A 70 0.41 10.99 -2.66
CA ALA A 70 0.03 12.21 -1.92
C ALA A 70 0.68 13.46 -2.53
N LYS A 71 1.98 13.40 -2.86
CA LYS A 71 2.67 14.52 -3.54
C LYS A 71 2.04 14.89 -4.88
N ARG A 72 1.68 13.91 -5.71
CA ARG A 72 1.04 14.15 -7.01
C ARG A 72 -0.34 14.79 -6.85
N ASP A 73 -1.15 14.24 -5.95
CA ASP A 73 -2.52 14.70 -5.74
C ASP A 73 -2.54 16.12 -5.13
N LEU A 74 -1.65 16.42 -4.17
CA LEU A 74 -1.45 17.78 -3.65
C LEU A 74 -0.97 18.76 -4.73
N THR A 75 -0.06 18.33 -5.61
CA THR A 75 0.41 19.17 -6.72
C THR A 75 -0.73 19.50 -7.68
N ARG A 76 -1.59 18.51 -7.97
CA ARG A 76 -2.79 18.71 -8.79
C ARG A 76 -3.77 19.67 -8.11
N ALA A 77 -4.09 19.45 -6.83
CA ALA A 77 -4.99 20.30 -6.06
C ALA A 77 -4.50 21.77 -6.03
N ARG A 78 -3.19 21.98 -5.84
CA ARG A 78 -2.59 23.31 -5.90
C ARG A 78 -2.73 23.96 -7.28
N GLY A 79 -2.58 23.17 -8.36
CA GLY A 79 -2.75 23.65 -9.74
C GLY A 79 -4.18 24.08 -10.07
N THR A 80 -5.18 23.49 -9.40
CA THR A 80 -6.60 23.82 -9.59
C THR A 80 -7.15 24.78 -8.53
N LEU A 81 -6.31 25.27 -7.60
CA LEU A 81 -6.77 26.07 -6.46
C LEU A 81 -7.51 27.34 -6.89
N THR A 82 -6.99 28.06 -7.89
CA THR A 82 -7.56 29.33 -8.34
C THR A 82 -8.91 29.21 -9.03
N THR A 83 -9.21 28.05 -9.62
CA THR A 83 -10.46 27.80 -10.36
C THR A 83 -11.44 26.89 -9.61
N GLY A 84 -10.94 26.06 -8.69
CA GLY A 84 -11.72 25.06 -7.97
C GLY A 84 -12.05 25.44 -6.53
N TYR A 85 -11.43 26.48 -5.95
CA TYR A 85 -11.76 26.95 -4.62
C TYR A 85 -12.72 28.13 -4.68
N ASP A 86 -13.90 27.94 -4.09
CA ASP A 86 -15.02 28.89 -4.09
C ASP A 86 -15.19 29.63 -2.76
N GLY A 87 -14.26 29.44 -1.82
CA GLY A 87 -14.36 29.97 -0.46
C GLY A 87 -15.06 29.02 0.53
N SER A 88 -15.36 27.77 0.14
CA SER A 88 -15.94 26.76 1.04
C SER A 88 -15.10 26.56 2.31
N GLU A 89 -15.75 26.74 3.46
CA GLU A 89 -15.16 26.45 4.78
C GLU A 89 -14.86 24.96 4.95
N GLU A 90 -15.69 24.08 4.38
CA GLU A 90 -15.47 22.64 4.42
C GLU A 90 -14.19 22.26 3.68
N LEU A 91 -13.99 22.78 2.46
CA LEU A 91 -12.77 22.54 1.70
C LEU A 91 -11.54 23.13 2.40
N LEU A 92 -11.68 24.28 3.05
CA LEU A 92 -10.61 24.89 3.83
C LEU A 92 -10.23 24.02 5.03
N ARG A 93 -11.21 23.47 5.75
CA ARG A 93 -10.99 22.56 6.88
C ARG A 93 -10.29 21.28 6.43
N ILE A 94 -10.73 20.66 5.32
CA ILE A 94 -10.08 19.48 4.74
C ILE A 94 -8.63 19.79 4.37
N ALA A 95 -8.36 20.96 3.77
CA ALA A 95 -7.00 21.37 3.45
C ALA A 95 -6.11 21.52 4.71
N GLY A 96 -6.68 22.03 5.81
CA GLY A 96 -6.03 22.08 7.12
C GLY A 96 -5.68 20.69 7.66
N ASP A 97 -6.66 19.78 7.70
CA ASP A 97 -6.47 18.39 8.17
C ASP A 97 -5.36 17.67 7.37
N VAL A 98 -5.30 17.91 6.06
CA VAL A 98 -4.26 17.36 5.17
C VAL A 98 -2.88 17.96 5.47
N ALA A 99 -2.80 19.26 5.75
CA ALA A 99 -1.55 19.91 6.11
C ALA A 99 -0.99 19.37 7.43
N ASP A 100 -1.83 19.23 8.46
CA ASP A 100 -1.45 18.69 9.76
C ASP A 100 -0.93 17.25 9.62
N LEU A 101 -1.64 16.41 8.86
CA LEU A 101 -1.22 15.03 8.60
C LEU A 101 0.13 14.95 7.87
N ALA A 102 0.35 15.81 6.87
CA ALA A 102 1.61 15.85 6.14
C ALA A 102 2.78 16.25 7.06
N ASP A 103 2.55 17.22 7.94
CA ASP A 103 3.51 17.69 8.95
C ASP A 103 3.87 16.59 9.94
N ASP A 104 2.89 15.85 10.44
CA ASP A 104 3.10 14.75 11.39
C ASP A 104 3.94 13.62 10.77
N VAL A 105 3.60 13.21 9.53
CA VAL A 105 4.38 12.20 8.81
C VAL A 105 5.83 12.66 8.61
N TYR A 106 6.03 13.93 8.23
CA TYR A 106 7.37 14.50 8.07
C TYR A 106 8.17 14.50 9.38
N ARG A 107 7.57 14.96 10.48
CA ARG A 107 8.21 15.01 11.81
C ARG A 107 8.61 13.62 12.29
N GLU A 108 7.76 12.62 12.07
CA GLU A 108 8.05 11.22 12.40
C GLU A 108 9.24 10.66 11.60
N MET A 109 9.31 10.96 10.30
CA MET A 109 10.46 10.60 9.46
C MET A 109 11.75 11.29 9.93
N GLU A 110 11.68 12.59 10.25
CA GLU A 110 12.82 13.35 10.74
C GLU A 110 13.34 12.79 12.08
N ARG A 111 12.41 12.46 12.99
CA ARG A 111 12.72 11.85 14.28
C ARG A 111 13.44 10.52 14.12
N LYS A 112 12.97 9.64 13.22
CA LYS A 112 13.61 8.35 12.93
C LYS A 112 14.97 8.48 12.24
N ARG A 113 15.19 9.58 11.48
CA ARG A 113 16.47 9.86 10.82
C ARG A 113 17.56 10.33 11.80
N ARG A 114 17.20 11.03 12.89
CA ARG A 114 18.15 11.44 13.93
C ARG A 114 18.42 10.28 14.89
N PRO A 115 19.69 9.85 15.10
CA PRO A 115 19.98 8.81 16.09
C PRO A 115 19.57 9.29 17.48
N PRO A 116 19.06 8.42 18.36
CA PRO A 116 18.75 8.81 19.73
C PRO A 116 20.01 9.34 20.39
N ARG A 117 19.99 10.60 20.84
CA ARG A 117 21.04 11.18 21.68
C ARG A 117 21.19 10.26 22.89
N LYS A 118 22.26 9.46 22.94
CA LYS A 118 22.61 8.65 24.11
C LYS A 118 22.56 9.56 25.33
N ARG A 119 21.64 9.28 26.26
CA ARG A 119 21.64 9.92 27.58
C ARG A 119 23.01 9.62 28.18
N LYS A 120 23.83 10.64 28.41
CA LYS A 120 25.05 10.49 29.20
C LYS A 120 24.59 10.12 30.60
N THR A 121 24.75 8.86 30.97
CA THR A 121 24.72 8.44 32.37
C THR A 121 25.92 9.13 33.02
N THR A 122 25.65 10.17 33.80
CA THR A 122 26.60 10.70 34.78
C THR A 122 26.71 9.66 35.90
N GLU A 123 27.86 9.02 36.00
CA GLU A 123 28.39 8.43 37.24
C GLU A 123 28.83 9.54 38.20
#